data_AF-A0A7S2TI44-F1
#
_entry.id   AF-A0A7S2TI44-F1
#
_cell.length_a   1.000
_cell.length_b   1.000
_cell.length_c   1.000
_cell.angle_alpha   90.00
_cell.angle_beta   90.00
_cell.angle_gamma   90.00
#
_symmetry.space_group_name_H-M   'P 1'
#
loop_
_entity.id
_entity.type
_entity.pdbx_description
1 polymer ?
#
loop_
_entity_poly.entity_id
_entity_poly.type
_entity_poly.pdbx_seq_one_letter_code
_entity_poly.pdbx_strand_id
1 'polypeptide(L)'
;RIPPIYGKSVLGGMIDMSDCVNLGTDLEDIEEDYEDKYQQSSKLRAELATRLKELAPMLASSEFVNPHGPSVDDIILFSELRPLTLVKGVRFGNVLEAYMLSMSVRADMPLFRHVAM
;
A
#
# COMPACT_ATOMS: atom_id res chain seq x y z
N ARG A 1 -14.95 -23.80 -36.93
CA ARG A 1 -13.52 -24.17 -37.04
C ARG A 1 -12.75 -22.98 -36.49
N ILE A 2 -12.01 -22.99 -35.38
CA ILE A 2 -11.20 -23.99 -34.65
C ILE A 2 -11.24 -23.60 -33.14
N PRO A 3 -11.18 -24.56 -32.19
CA PRO A 3 -11.40 -24.33 -30.74
C PRO A 3 -10.19 -23.72 -29.99
N PRO A 4 -10.37 -23.21 -28.75
CA PRO A 4 -9.28 -22.69 -27.92
C PRO A 4 -8.41 -23.83 -27.38
N ILE A 5 -7.10 -23.66 -27.53
CA ILE A 5 -6.06 -24.59 -27.06
C ILE A 5 -5.53 -24.05 -25.72
N TYR A 6 -6.19 -24.41 -24.61
CA TYR A 6 -5.47 -24.56 -23.35
C TYR A 6 -5.18 -26.05 -23.17
N GLY A 7 -3.91 -26.41 -23.27
CA GLY A 7 -3.45 -27.79 -23.17
C GLY A 7 -2.02 -27.89 -22.68
N LYS A 8 -1.90 -28.12 -21.36
CA LYS A 8 -1.03 -29.09 -20.65
C LYS A 8 0.51 -28.98 -20.85
N SER A 9 1.36 -29.21 -19.85
CA SER A 9 1.21 -29.54 -18.43
C SER A 9 2.59 -29.46 -17.79
N VAL A 10 2.68 -29.20 -16.51
CA VAL A 10 3.64 -29.92 -15.66
C VAL A 10 2.97 -30.16 -14.31
N LEU A 11 2.53 -31.41 -14.16
CA LEU A 11 2.66 -32.24 -12.96
C LEU A 11 2.25 -31.62 -11.60
N GLY A 12 1.19 -32.21 -11.04
CA GLY A 12 1.26 -32.71 -9.67
C GLY A 12 1.05 -31.69 -8.57
N GLY A 13 -0.21 -31.32 -8.35
CA GLY A 13 -0.66 -30.65 -7.16
C GLY A 13 -2.06 -30.15 -7.39
N MET A 14 -3.07 -30.90 -6.93
CA MET A 14 -4.31 -30.24 -6.55
C MET A 14 -3.88 -29.22 -5.52
N ILE A 15 -4.00 -27.91 -5.80
CA ILE A 15 -4.07 -26.95 -4.71
C ILE A 15 -5.35 -27.34 -4.00
N ASP A 16 -5.17 -28.01 -2.86
CA ASP A 16 -6.27 -28.44 -2.03
C ASP A 16 -6.94 -27.15 -1.54
N MET A 17 -8.26 -27.11 -1.47
CA MET A 17 -8.95 -25.94 -0.92
C MET A 17 -8.63 -25.77 0.58
N SER A 18 -7.99 -26.77 1.20
CA SER A 18 -7.26 -26.72 2.48
C SER A 18 -6.05 -25.78 2.48
N ASP A 19 -5.37 -25.58 1.35
CA ASP A 19 -4.21 -24.67 1.24
C ASP A 19 -4.63 -23.19 1.33
N CYS A 20 -5.92 -22.90 1.16
CA CYS A 20 -6.48 -21.56 1.32
C CYS A 20 -6.86 -21.22 2.77
N VAL A 21 -6.77 -22.19 3.69
CA VAL A 21 -7.04 -21.98 5.12
C VAL A 21 -6.12 -22.86 5.97
N ASN A 22 -4.82 -22.57 5.97
CA ASN A 22 -4.02 -22.83 7.17
C ASN A 22 -4.24 -21.68 8.17
N LEU A 23 -5.47 -21.56 8.68
CA LEU A 23 -5.73 -20.97 10.00
C LEU A 23 -5.42 -22.06 11.04
N GLY A 24 -4.15 -22.42 11.06
CA GLY A 24 -3.54 -23.40 11.96
C GLY A 24 -2.17 -22.89 12.40
N THR A 25 -2.10 -21.59 12.69
CA THR A 25 -1.05 -21.02 13.53
C THR A 25 -1.62 -21.04 14.94
N ASP A 26 -0.96 -21.76 15.85
CA ASP A 26 -1.24 -21.63 17.26
C ASP A 26 -1.12 -20.14 17.64
N LEU A 27 -1.97 -19.62 18.53
CA LEU A 27 -2.01 -18.17 18.85
C LEU A 27 -0.63 -17.62 19.24
N GLU A 28 0.23 -18.48 19.78
CA GLU A 28 1.61 -18.23 20.16
C GLU A 28 2.51 -17.91 18.95
N ASP A 29 2.31 -18.55 17.79
CA ASP A 29 3.08 -18.30 16.56
C ASP A 29 2.72 -16.94 15.92
N ILE A 30 1.47 -16.47 16.10
CA ILE A 30 1.01 -15.17 15.60
C ILE A 30 1.63 -14.03 16.42
N GLU A 31 1.75 -14.22 17.74
CA GLU A 31 2.30 -13.21 18.65
C GLU A 31 3.81 -13.04 18.45
N GLU A 32 4.57 -14.12 18.22
CA GLU A 32 6.01 -14.03 17.91
C GLU A 32 6.28 -13.28 16.59
N ASP A 33 5.53 -13.56 15.51
CA ASP A 33 5.69 -12.84 14.23
C ASP A 33 5.30 -11.36 14.33
N TYR A 34 4.31 -11.02 15.18
CA TYR A 34 3.93 -9.62 15.41
C TYR A 34 5.04 -8.83 16.08
N GLU A 35 5.60 -9.34 17.18
CA GLU A 35 6.61 -8.62 17.94
C GLU A 35 7.87 -8.38 17.11
N ASP A 36 8.32 -9.39 16.37
CA ASP A 36 9.48 -9.28 15.46
C ASP A 36 9.26 -8.20 14.40
N LYS A 37 8.08 -8.17 13.78
CA LYS A 37 7.72 -7.14 12.79
C LYS A 37 7.57 -5.77 13.42
N TYR A 38 7.04 -5.70 14.63
CA TYR A 38 6.90 -4.46 15.38
C TYR A 38 8.26 -3.85 15.71
N GLN A 39 9.25 -4.66 16.10
CA GLN A 39 10.62 -4.20 16.33
C GLN A 39 11.28 -3.63 15.05
N GLN A 40 10.94 -4.18 13.89
CA GLN A 40 11.41 -3.68 12.59
C GLN A 40 10.72 -2.38 12.13
N SER A 41 9.62 -1.97 12.76
CA SER A 41 8.83 -0.80 12.36
C SER A 41 9.68 0.49 12.29
N SER A 42 10.67 0.63 13.18
CA SER A 42 11.58 1.77 13.19
C SER A 42 12.40 1.89 11.90
N LYS A 43 12.98 0.76 11.46
CA LYS A 43 13.74 0.65 10.21
C LYS A 43 12.84 0.89 9.00
N LEU A 44 11.67 0.25 8.96
CA LEU A 44 10.69 0.41 7.87
C LEU A 44 10.21 1.86 7.74
N ARG A 45 10.03 2.58 8.85
CA ARG A 45 9.72 4.02 8.82
C ARG A 45 10.84 4.86 8.21
N ALA A 46 12.11 4.52 8.47
CA ALA A 46 13.24 5.23 7.89
C ALA A 46 13.35 4.98 6.38
N GLU A 47 13.11 3.75 5.95
CA GLU A 47 13.03 3.39 4.53
C GLU A 47 11.87 4.10 3.85
N LEU A 48 10.68 4.09 4.47
CA LEU A 48 9.51 4.82 3.98
C LEU A 48 9.80 6.31 3.82
N ALA A 49 10.42 6.94 4.81
CA ALA A 49 10.79 8.36 4.72
C ALA A 49 11.73 8.65 3.54
N THR A 50 12.60 7.70 3.18
CA THR A 50 13.47 7.81 1.99
C THR A 50 12.65 7.71 0.71
N ARG A 51 11.76 6.71 0.62
CA ARG A 51 10.87 6.53 -0.54
C ARG A 51 9.93 7.71 -0.77
N LEU A 52 9.38 8.29 0.31
CA LEU A 52 8.53 9.48 0.20
C LEU A 52 9.29 10.70 -0.33
N LYS A 53 10.59 10.84 -0.01
CA LYS A 53 11.43 11.90 -0.57
C LYS A 53 11.69 11.69 -2.06
N GLU A 54 11.91 10.44 -2.48
CA GLU A 54 12.09 10.07 -3.89
C GLU A 54 10.80 10.25 -4.71
N LEU A 55 9.65 9.96 -4.09
CA LEU A 55 8.33 10.11 -4.71
C LEU A 55 7.95 11.58 -4.95
N ALA A 56 8.23 12.47 -3.99
CA ALA A 56 7.82 13.87 -4.06
C ALA A 56 8.13 14.59 -5.41
N PRO A 57 9.33 14.49 -6.00
CA PRO A 57 9.63 15.11 -7.29
C PRO A 57 8.99 14.39 -8.50
N MET A 58 8.41 13.21 -8.33
CA MET A 58 7.73 12.49 -9.41
C MET A 58 6.32 13.03 -9.68
N LEU A 59 5.73 13.75 -8.73
CA LEU A 59 4.45 14.40 -8.92
C LEU A 59 4.63 15.62 -9.82
N ALA A 60 3.83 15.72 -10.88
CA ALA A 60 3.79 16.89 -11.73
C ALA A 60 3.31 18.15 -10.97
N SER A 61 2.43 17.98 -9.98
CA SER A 61 1.91 19.07 -9.15
C SER A 61 1.41 18.58 -7.79
N SER A 62 1.00 19.52 -6.94
CA SER A 62 0.28 19.23 -5.69
C SER A 62 -1.18 18.80 -5.89
N GLU A 63 -1.63 18.58 -7.12
CA GLU A 63 -3.02 18.16 -7.40
C GLU A 63 -3.10 16.87 -8.21
N PHE A 64 -2.08 16.61 -9.04
CA PHE A 64 -2.06 15.50 -9.98
C PHE A 64 -0.65 14.93 -10.09
N VAL A 65 -0.58 13.60 -10.20
CA VAL A 65 0.65 12.87 -10.53
C VAL A 65 1.16 13.26 -11.91
N ASN A 66 0.26 13.39 -12.89
CA ASN A 66 0.61 13.66 -14.28
C ASN A 66 0.31 15.11 -14.69
N PRO A 67 1.06 15.67 -15.67
CA PRO A 67 0.87 17.06 -16.10
C PRO A 67 -0.43 17.28 -16.91
N HIS A 68 -1.05 16.22 -17.41
CA HIS A 68 -2.26 16.29 -18.24
C HIS A 68 -3.56 16.29 -17.42
N GLY A 69 -3.47 16.39 -16.09
CA GLY A 69 -4.61 16.38 -15.17
C GLY A 69 -4.85 15.00 -14.53
N PRO A 70 -6.08 14.74 -14.04
CA PRO A 70 -6.38 13.54 -13.25
C PRO A 70 -6.19 12.27 -14.06
N SER A 71 -5.50 11.28 -13.49
CA SER A 71 -5.31 9.97 -14.10
C SER A 71 -5.59 8.83 -13.12
N VAL A 72 -5.52 7.59 -13.62
CA VAL A 72 -5.61 6.37 -12.80
C VAL A 72 -4.49 6.32 -11.75
N ASP A 73 -3.33 6.91 -12.06
CA ASP A 73 -2.21 6.97 -11.12
C ASP A 73 -2.56 7.77 -9.86
N ASP A 74 -3.44 8.79 -9.97
CA ASP A 74 -3.90 9.53 -8.80
C ASP A 74 -4.75 8.67 -7.87
N ILE A 75 -5.59 7.81 -8.44
CA ILE A 75 -6.44 6.90 -7.68
C ILE A 75 -5.58 5.87 -6.93
N ILE A 76 -4.63 5.26 -7.66
CA ILE A 76 -3.74 4.26 -7.10
C ILE A 76 -2.85 4.90 -6.02
N LEU A 77 -2.17 6.00 -6.35
CA LEU A 77 -1.24 6.64 -5.43
C LEU A 77 -1.95 7.14 -4.17
N PHE A 78 -3.13 7.76 -4.28
CA PHE A 78 -3.88 8.20 -3.11
C PHE A 78 -4.32 7.03 -2.23
N SER A 79 -4.73 5.90 -2.83
CA SER A 79 -5.15 4.71 -2.08
C SER A 79 -4.00 4.10 -1.27
N GLU A 80 -2.77 4.17 -1.76
CA GLU A 80 -1.56 3.70 -1.09
C GLU A 80 -1.05 4.69 -0.03
N LEU A 81 -1.10 6.00 -0.31
CA LEU A 81 -0.59 7.02 0.61
C LEU A 81 -1.52 7.26 1.80
N ARG A 82 -2.85 7.18 1.60
CA ARG A 82 -3.82 7.48 2.64
C ARG A 82 -3.66 6.61 3.90
N PRO A 83 -3.52 5.26 3.82
CA PRO A 83 -3.28 4.40 4.98
C PRO A 83 -2.01 4.78 5.74
N LEU A 84 -0.97 5.26 5.07
CA LEU A 84 0.28 5.67 5.73
C LEU A 84 0.08 6.86 6.69
N THR A 85 -1.00 7.63 6.54
CA THR A 85 -1.36 8.69 7.49
C THR A 85 -1.81 8.18 8.86
N LEU A 86 -2.10 6.87 8.98
CA LEU A 86 -2.38 6.18 10.25
C LEU A 86 -1.09 5.88 11.02
N VAL A 87 0.05 5.76 10.34
CA VAL A 87 1.32 5.37 10.98
C VAL A 87 1.93 6.57 11.69
N LYS A 88 2.02 6.51 13.01
CA LYS A 88 2.58 7.60 13.80
C LYS A 88 4.06 7.83 13.50
N GLY A 89 4.42 9.11 13.42
CA GLY A 89 5.80 9.54 13.18
C GLY A 89 6.18 9.64 11.70
N VAL A 90 5.35 9.17 10.77
CA VAL A 90 5.56 9.42 9.33
C VAL A 90 5.43 10.92 9.06
N ARG A 91 6.34 11.44 8.23
CA ARG A 91 6.38 12.84 7.80
C ARG A 91 6.41 12.86 6.28
N PHE A 92 5.39 13.46 5.68
CA PHE A 92 5.35 13.68 4.24
C PHE A 92 5.94 15.06 3.95
N GLY A 93 6.63 15.20 2.81
CA GLY A 93 7.10 16.51 2.37
C GLY A 93 5.92 17.41 1.97
N ASN A 94 6.14 18.73 1.95
CA ASN A 94 5.09 19.73 1.68
C ASN A 94 4.27 19.45 0.41
N VAL A 95 4.93 18.99 -0.67
CA VAL A 95 4.27 18.67 -1.94
C VAL A 95 3.30 17.49 -1.79
N LEU A 96 3.74 16.42 -1.11
CA LEU A 96 2.90 15.25 -0.84
C LEU A 96 1.77 15.56 0.14
N GLU A 97 2.01 16.41 1.13
CA GLU A 97 0.97 16.89 2.05
C GLU A 97 -0.12 17.64 1.29
N ALA A 98 0.26 18.59 0.43
CA ALA A 98 -0.68 19.34 -0.39
C ALA A 98 -1.45 18.43 -1.35
N TYR A 99 -0.76 17.45 -1.96
CA TYR A 99 -1.38 16.42 -2.80
C TYR A 99 -2.42 15.59 -2.07
N MET A 100 -2.08 15.00 -0.93
CA MET A 100 -3.01 14.18 -0.15
C MET A 100 -4.20 15.00 0.34
N LEU A 101 -4.00 16.27 0.71
CA LEU A 101 -5.09 17.16 1.10
C LEU A 101 -6.03 17.43 -0.08
N SER A 102 -5.49 17.78 -1.24
CA SER A 102 -6.27 18.00 -2.48
C SER A 102 -7.09 16.77 -2.83
N MET A 103 -6.48 15.58 -2.82
CA MET A 103 -7.16 14.31 -3.11
C MET A 103 -8.20 13.94 -2.05
N SER A 104 -7.93 14.21 -0.77
CA SER A 104 -8.89 13.96 0.32
C SER A 104 -10.18 14.75 0.15
N VAL A 105 -10.09 16.01 -0.29
CA VAL A 105 -11.24 16.87 -0.56
C VAL A 105 -11.99 16.40 -1.81
N ARG A 106 -11.26 16.05 -2.87
CA ARG A 106 -11.86 15.59 -4.14
C ARG A 106 -12.58 14.25 -4.03
N ALA A 107 -12.01 13.32 -3.27
CA ALA A 107 -12.57 11.99 -3.06
C ALA A 107 -13.60 11.95 -1.92
N ASP A 108 -13.77 13.05 -1.17
CA ASP A 108 -14.56 13.10 0.07
C ASP A 108 -14.13 12.01 1.09
N MET A 109 -12.81 11.83 1.22
CA MET A 109 -12.22 10.80 2.07
C MET A 109 -11.22 11.41 3.07
N PRO A 110 -11.52 11.40 4.39
CA PRO A 110 -10.64 11.99 5.38
C PRO A 110 -9.35 11.19 5.55
N LEU A 111 -8.27 11.89 5.94
CA LEU A 111 -7.00 11.27 6.34
C LEU A 111 -7.07 10.76 7.79
N PHE A 112 -6.21 9.80 8.13
CA PHE A 112 -6.25 9.10 9.43
C PHE A 112 -5.42 9.76 10.54
N ARG A 113 -4.91 10.97 10.31
CA ARG A 113 -3.96 11.64 11.22
C ARG A 113 -4.48 11.81 12.66
N HIS A 114 -5.78 11.98 12.83
CA HIS A 114 -6.44 12.18 14.13
C HIS A 114 -6.52 10.88 14.97
N VAL A 115 -6.34 9.71 14.34
CA VAL A 115 -6.35 8.39 14.97
C VAL A 115 -5.01 7.65 14.77
N ALA A 116 -3.96 8.36 14.38
CA ALA A 116 -2.66 7.75 14.11
C ALA A 116 -2.05 7.14 15.37
N MET A 117 -1.58 5.89 15.25
CA MET A 117 -1.06 5.06 16.35
C MET A 117 0.41 4.70 16.16
#